data_AF-A0A9D8FCG9-F1
#
_entry.id   AF-A0A9D8FCG9-F1
#
_cell.length_a   1.000
_cell.length_b   1.000
_cell.length_c   1.000
_cell.angle_alpha   90.00
_cell.angle_beta   90.00
_cell.angle_gamma   90.00
#
_symmetry.space_group_name_H-M   'P 1'
#
loop_
_entity.id
_entity.type
_entity.pdbx_description
1 polymer ?
#
loop_
_entity_poly.entity_id
_entity_poly.type
_entity_poly.pdbx_seq_one_letter_code
_entity_poly.pdbx_strand_id
1 'polypeptide(L)'
;MLASFKVLKKIIMPFLVISLIISNGLTLFNANFYDALFSALAQLAPLHWKKNSKSVKLKQQKTLVKNLKSKTKTITQRVAKRTSRNIAANIAAIPGESIPVVGIGIVIAITAMDLHDACEDLKDMDELSKLVGFDSNKNQTNKICGMEIPQQS
;
A
#
# COMPACT_ATOMS: atom_id res chain seq x y z
N MET A 1 9.40 -47.01 -3.22
CA MET A 1 9.60 -45.77 -2.44
C MET A 1 9.41 -44.47 -3.25
N LEU A 2 9.78 -44.41 -4.53
CA LEU A 2 9.63 -43.21 -5.39
C LEU A 2 8.18 -42.85 -5.78
N ALA A 3 7.28 -43.83 -5.93
CA ALA A 3 5.90 -43.58 -6.33
C ALA A 3 5.07 -42.89 -5.22
N SER A 4 5.25 -43.32 -3.97
CA SER A 4 4.58 -42.73 -2.79
C SER A 4 4.96 -41.27 -2.57
N PHE A 5 6.22 -40.88 -2.84
CA PHE A 5 6.67 -39.49 -2.73
C PHE A 5 6.07 -38.57 -3.80
N LYS A 6 5.88 -39.07 -5.03
CA LYS A 6 5.22 -38.33 -6.12
C LYS A 6 3.74 -38.11 -5.84
N VAL A 7 3.04 -39.11 -5.33
CA VAL A 7 1.61 -39.01 -4.95
C VAL A 7 1.45 -38.08 -3.75
N LEU A 8 2.34 -38.19 -2.75
CA LEU A 8 2.35 -37.31 -1.59
C LEU A 8 2.56 -35.84 -1.98
N LYS A 9 3.54 -35.55 -2.85
CA LYS A 9 3.79 -34.18 -3.34
C LYS A 9 2.62 -33.64 -4.18
N LYS A 10 1.95 -34.50 -4.96
CA LYS A 10 0.79 -34.13 -5.79
C LYS A 10 -0.45 -33.77 -4.96
N ILE A 11 -0.57 -34.27 -3.74
CA ILE A 11 -1.69 -34.00 -2.82
C ILE A 11 -1.35 -32.89 -1.82
N ILE A 12 -0.13 -32.88 -1.27
CA ILE A 12 0.27 -31.93 -0.23
C ILE A 12 0.54 -30.53 -0.80
N MET A 13 1.19 -30.41 -1.97
CA MET A 13 1.47 -29.10 -2.58
C MET A 13 0.20 -28.25 -2.83
N PRO A 14 -0.86 -28.77 -3.47
CA PRO A 14 -2.07 -27.96 -3.66
C PRO A 14 -2.72 -27.62 -2.32
N PHE A 15 -2.68 -28.51 -1.33
CA PHE A 15 -3.24 -28.21 -0.01
C PHE A 15 -2.49 -27.09 0.72
N LEU A 16 -1.15 -27.07 0.65
CA LEU A 16 -0.34 -25.99 1.20
C LEU A 16 -0.58 -24.67 0.47
N VAL A 17 -0.65 -24.69 -0.86
CA VAL A 17 -0.94 -23.50 -1.67
C VAL A 17 -2.36 -22.97 -1.39
N ILE A 18 -3.35 -23.84 -1.32
CA ILE A 18 -4.73 -23.50 -0.97
C ILE A 18 -4.79 -22.95 0.46
N SER A 19 -4.09 -23.54 1.42
CA SER A 19 -4.01 -23.04 2.80
C SER A 19 -3.37 -21.66 2.87
N LEU A 20 -2.33 -21.39 2.10
CA LEU A 20 -1.68 -20.07 2.02
C LEU A 20 -2.57 -19.02 1.34
N ILE A 21 -3.29 -19.39 0.29
CA ILE A 21 -4.24 -18.51 -0.40
C ILE A 21 -5.44 -18.21 0.50
N ILE A 22 -5.98 -19.22 1.19
CA ILE A 22 -7.09 -19.05 2.14
C ILE A 22 -6.64 -18.23 3.36
N SER A 23 -5.47 -18.51 3.93
CA SER A 23 -4.96 -17.79 5.10
C SER A 23 -4.71 -16.31 4.78
N ASN A 24 -4.03 -16.02 3.67
CA ASN A 24 -3.77 -14.63 3.27
C ASN A 24 -5.03 -13.94 2.71
N GLY A 25 -5.92 -14.70 2.06
CA GLY A 25 -7.21 -14.24 1.57
C GLY A 25 -8.16 -13.85 2.69
N LEU A 26 -8.34 -14.69 3.72
CA LEU A 26 -9.16 -14.34 4.88
C LEU A 26 -8.62 -13.11 5.63
N THR A 27 -7.30 -12.91 5.67
CA THR A 27 -6.68 -11.71 6.26
C THR A 27 -6.96 -10.44 5.44
N LEU A 28 -7.17 -10.56 4.12
CA LEU A 28 -7.56 -9.45 3.24
C LEU A 28 -9.08 -9.19 3.24
N PHE A 29 -9.91 -10.21 3.47
CA PHE A 29 -11.37 -10.12 3.28
C PHE A 29 -12.20 -9.69 4.48
N ASN A 30 -11.61 -9.36 5.63
CA ASN A 30 -12.40 -8.85 6.75
C ASN A 30 -12.12 -7.37 7.03
N ALA A 31 -12.70 -6.50 6.20
CA ALA A 31 -12.80 -5.07 6.47
C ALA A 31 -13.37 -4.79 7.88
N ASN A 32 -14.25 -5.67 8.38
CA ASN A 32 -14.83 -5.55 9.72
C ASN A 32 -13.83 -5.92 10.84
N PHE A 33 -12.78 -6.69 10.57
CA PHE A 33 -11.74 -7.01 11.55
C PHE A 33 -10.81 -5.82 11.78
N TYR A 34 -10.44 -5.09 10.72
CA TYR A 34 -9.63 -3.87 10.86
C TYR A 34 -10.41 -2.78 11.64
N ASP A 35 -11.72 -2.63 11.41
CA ASP A 35 -12.58 -1.73 12.19
C ASP A 35 -12.75 -2.17 13.65
N ALA A 36 -12.89 -3.48 13.91
CA ALA A 36 -12.98 -4.04 15.26
C ALA A 36 -11.65 -3.92 16.03
N LEU A 37 -10.52 -4.14 15.37
CA LEU A 37 -9.19 -4.04 15.95
C LEU A 37 -8.85 -2.58 16.29
N PHE A 38 -9.15 -1.63 15.39
CA PHE A 38 -8.98 -0.21 15.66
C PHE A 38 -9.89 0.28 16.79
N SER A 39 -11.14 -0.20 16.86
CA SER A 39 -12.05 0.17 17.95
C SER A 39 -11.68 -0.46 19.30
N ALA A 40 -11.07 -1.65 19.31
CA ALA A 40 -10.53 -2.28 20.51
C ALA A 40 -9.21 -1.60 20.97
N LEU A 41 -8.31 -1.27 20.04
CA LEU A 41 -7.10 -0.48 20.34
C LEU A 41 -7.44 0.93 20.82
N ALA A 42 -8.52 1.54 20.32
CA ALA A 42 -9.02 2.82 20.80
C ALA A 42 -9.49 2.76 22.26
N GLN A 43 -9.93 1.60 22.75
CA GLN A 43 -10.31 1.40 24.15
C GLN A 43 -9.10 1.19 25.06
N LEU A 44 -7.98 0.67 24.54
CA LEU A 44 -6.73 0.48 25.27
C LEU A 44 -5.85 1.73 25.31
N ALA A 45 -6.14 2.75 24.50
CA ALA A 45 -5.52 4.06 24.61
C ALA A 45 -6.34 4.95 25.56
N PRO A 46 -5.94 5.16 26.83
CA PRO A 46 -6.55 6.17 27.67
C PRO A 46 -6.10 7.57 27.22
N LEU A 47 -6.50 7.99 26.02
CA LEU A 47 -6.46 9.40 25.65
C LEU A 47 -7.69 10.09 26.24
N HIS A 48 -7.63 10.35 27.55
CA HIS A 48 -8.49 11.37 28.15
C HIS A 48 -8.07 12.72 27.53
N TRP A 49 -8.73 13.12 26.44
CA TRP A 49 -8.53 14.45 25.89
C TRP A 49 -9.50 15.41 26.58
N LYS A 50 -9.10 15.91 27.76
CA LYS A 50 -9.82 16.97 28.46
C LYS A 50 -9.85 18.22 27.57
N LYS A 51 -10.98 18.44 26.92
CA LYS A 51 -11.19 19.52 25.95
C LYS A 51 -11.38 20.85 26.70
N ASN A 52 -10.28 21.45 27.14
CA ASN A 52 -10.33 22.72 27.84
C ASN A 52 -10.46 23.88 26.83
N SER A 53 -11.49 24.70 27.04
CA SER A 53 -11.92 25.77 26.15
C SER A 53 -11.01 27.00 26.26
N LYS A 54 -10.47 27.47 25.12
CA LYS A 54 -10.15 28.90 24.92
C LYS A 54 -10.55 29.30 23.48
N SER A 55 -11.71 29.93 23.38
CA SER A 55 -12.64 29.88 22.25
C SER A 55 -12.38 30.84 21.07
N VAL A 56 -11.30 31.62 21.06
CA VAL A 56 -10.96 32.49 19.91
C VAL A 56 -9.78 31.95 19.10
N LYS A 57 -8.73 31.43 19.75
CA LYS A 57 -7.63 30.70 19.07
C LYS A 57 -8.07 29.35 18.50
N LEU A 58 -9.12 28.73 19.06
CA LEU A 58 -9.65 27.43 18.61
C LEU A 58 -10.36 27.49 17.25
N LYS A 59 -11.00 28.60 16.87
CA LYS A 59 -11.66 28.71 15.56
C LYS A 59 -10.63 28.77 14.43
N GLN A 60 -9.56 29.52 14.63
CA GLN A 60 -8.44 29.63 13.69
C GLN A 60 -7.61 28.34 13.66
N GLN A 61 -7.44 27.65 14.80
CA GLN A 61 -6.85 26.31 14.81
C GLN A 61 -7.76 25.27 14.14
N LYS A 62 -9.09 25.35 14.30
CA LYS A 62 -10.04 24.45 13.64
C LYS A 62 -10.02 24.61 12.12
N THR A 63 -9.88 25.83 11.58
CA THR A 63 -9.77 26.04 10.14
C THR A 63 -8.45 25.49 9.60
N LEU A 64 -7.34 25.71 10.33
CA LEU A 64 -6.03 25.10 9.99
C LEU A 64 -6.11 23.56 10.01
N VAL A 65 -6.62 22.96 11.08
CA VAL A 65 -6.78 21.50 11.20
C VAL A 65 -7.76 20.95 10.16
N LYS A 66 -8.82 21.68 9.81
CA LYS A 66 -9.76 21.27 8.75
C LYS A 66 -9.08 21.30 7.37
N ASN A 67 -8.28 22.32 7.09
CA ASN A 67 -7.53 22.44 5.83
C ASN A 67 -6.41 21.39 5.72
N LEU A 68 -5.73 21.09 6.84
CA LEU A 68 -4.77 19.99 6.91
C LEU A 68 -5.49 18.65 6.66
N LYS A 69 -6.60 18.39 7.36
CA LYS A 69 -7.38 17.16 7.20
C LYS A 69 -7.90 16.98 5.76
N SER A 70 -8.36 18.04 5.10
CA SER A 70 -8.81 17.94 3.71
C SER A 70 -7.67 17.65 2.76
N LYS A 71 -6.53 18.34 2.89
CA LYS A 71 -5.33 18.11 2.07
C LYS A 71 -4.75 16.70 2.28
N THR A 72 -4.61 16.26 3.53
CA THR A 72 -4.22 14.88 3.86
C THR A 72 -5.19 13.87 3.26
N LYS A 73 -6.50 14.10 3.36
CA LYS A 73 -7.50 13.20 2.74
C LYS A 73 -7.32 13.11 1.22
N THR A 74 -7.08 14.22 0.53
CA THR A 74 -6.83 14.22 -0.91
C THR A 74 -5.58 13.42 -1.26
N ILE A 75 -4.48 13.63 -0.53
CA ILE A 75 -3.24 12.85 -0.71
C ILE A 75 -3.51 11.35 -0.51
N THR A 76 -4.14 10.97 0.60
CA THR A 76 -4.48 9.57 0.89
C THR A 76 -5.38 8.94 -0.18
N GLN A 77 -6.33 9.71 -0.73
CA GLN A 77 -7.19 9.23 -1.83
C GLN A 77 -6.40 9.01 -3.13
N ARG A 78 -5.42 9.86 -3.45
CA ARG A 78 -4.55 9.66 -4.62
C ARG A 78 -3.71 8.39 -4.48
N VAL A 79 -3.10 8.19 -3.31
CA VAL A 79 -2.33 6.98 -2.98
C VAL A 79 -3.22 5.74 -3.09
N ALA A 80 -4.36 5.73 -2.40
CA ALA A 80 -5.28 4.58 -2.43
C ALA A 80 -5.75 4.22 -3.85
N LYS A 81 -6.03 5.22 -4.69
CA LYS A 81 -6.41 5.00 -6.09
C LYS A 81 -5.28 4.35 -6.89
N ARG A 82 -4.04 4.84 -6.76
CA ARG A 82 -2.86 4.28 -7.43
C ARG A 82 -2.57 2.86 -6.96
N THR A 83 -2.55 2.63 -5.65
CA THR A 83 -2.39 1.29 -5.07
C THR A 83 -3.44 0.30 -5.60
N SER A 84 -4.72 0.69 -5.65
CA SER A 84 -5.78 -0.19 -6.15
C SER A 84 -5.58 -0.58 -7.63
N ARG A 85 -5.10 0.36 -8.46
CA ARG A 85 -4.80 0.12 -9.87
C ARG A 85 -3.62 -0.82 -10.03
N ASN A 86 -2.56 -0.66 -9.24
CA ASN A 86 -1.36 -1.50 -9.34
C ASN A 86 -1.61 -2.91 -8.86
N ILE A 87 -2.40 -3.07 -7.81
CA ILE A 87 -2.87 -4.39 -7.37
C ILE A 87 -3.66 -5.07 -8.48
N ALA A 88 -4.59 -4.36 -9.12
CA ALA A 88 -5.37 -4.91 -10.22
C ALA A 88 -4.48 -5.29 -11.43
N ALA A 89 -3.50 -4.46 -11.78
CA ALA A 89 -2.56 -4.72 -12.86
C ALA A 89 -1.66 -5.93 -12.58
N ASN A 90 -1.12 -6.04 -11.36
CA ASN A 90 -0.32 -7.19 -10.93
C ASN A 90 -1.15 -8.49 -10.92
N ILE A 91 -2.39 -8.46 -10.44
CA ILE A 91 -3.26 -9.66 -10.47
C ILE A 91 -3.58 -10.07 -11.92
N ALA A 92 -3.81 -9.11 -12.81
CA ALA A 92 -4.07 -9.39 -14.22
C ALA A 92 -2.84 -9.96 -14.95
N ALA A 93 -1.63 -9.73 -14.43
CA ALA A 93 -0.37 -10.20 -15.00
C ALA A 93 -0.08 -11.68 -14.74
N ILE A 94 -0.59 -12.23 -13.64
CA ILE A 94 -0.35 -13.60 -13.17
C ILE A 94 -0.45 -14.67 -14.29
N PRO A 95 -1.52 -14.72 -15.11
CA PRO A 95 -1.60 -15.71 -16.19
C PRO A 95 -0.56 -15.49 -17.30
N GLY A 96 -0.10 -14.25 -17.52
CA GLY A 96 0.89 -13.89 -18.54
C GLY A 96 2.34 -14.19 -18.14
N GLU A 97 2.64 -14.22 -16.85
CA GLU A 97 3.98 -14.55 -16.31
C GLU A 97 4.42 -15.99 -16.59
N SER A 98 3.48 -16.88 -16.88
CA SER A 98 3.76 -18.30 -17.14
C SER A 98 4.41 -18.55 -18.52
N ILE A 99 4.47 -17.53 -19.38
CA ILE A 99 5.04 -17.62 -20.73
C ILE A 99 6.40 -16.90 -20.73
N PRO A 100 7.54 -17.58 -21.00
CA PRO A 100 8.87 -17.00 -20.82
C PRO A 100 9.08 -15.64 -21.51
N VAL A 101 8.68 -15.48 -22.76
CA VAL A 101 8.90 -14.23 -23.53
C VAL A 101 7.85 -13.15 -23.22
N VAL A 102 6.59 -13.54 -23.09
CA VAL A 102 5.48 -12.60 -22.86
C VAL A 102 5.47 -12.12 -21.41
N GLY A 103 5.78 -13.00 -20.46
CA GLY A 103 5.85 -12.70 -19.03
C GLY A 103 6.94 -11.67 -18.72
N ILE A 104 8.12 -11.77 -19.34
CA ILE A 104 9.18 -10.76 -19.19
C ILE A 104 8.69 -9.37 -19.60
N GLY A 105 8.04 -9.26 -20.76
CA GLY A 105 7.51 -7.97 -21.24
C GLY A 105 6.46 -7.38 -20.30
N ILE A 106 5.56 -8.22 -19.77
CA ILE A 106 4.53 -7.82 -18.80
C ILE A 106 5.16 -7.33 -17.50
N VAL A 107 6.15 -8.06 -16.96
CA VAL A 107 6.83 -7.69 -15.71
C VAL A 107 7.58 -6.37 -15.85
N ILE A 108 8.29 -6.14 -16.95
CA ILE A 108 8.97 -4.86 -17.21
C ILE A 108 7.96 -3.72 -17.29
N ALA A 109 6.84 -3.92 -18.00
CA ALA A 109 5.80 -2.90 -18.12
C ALA A 109 5.16 -2.54 -16.77
N ILE A 110 4.87 -3.55 -15.95
CA ILE A 110 4.29 -3.34 -14.61
C ILE A 110 5.30 -2.69 -13.68
N THR A 111 6.56 -3.12 -13.72
CA THR A 111 7.64 -2.51 -12.94
C THR A 111 7.82 -1.03 -13.31
N ALA A 112 7.65 -0.67 -14.58
CA ALA A 112 7.69 0.72 -15.01
C ALA A 112 6.52 1.54 -14.48
N MET A 113 5.33 0.96 -14.45
CA MET A 113 4.17 1.59 -13.81
C MET A 113 4.37 1.73 -12.29
N ASP A 114 4.88 0.71 -11.62
CA ASP A 114 5.16 0.72 -10.19
C ASP A 114 6.23 1.76 -9.82
N LEU A 115 7.29 1.89 -10.63
CA LEU A 115 8.30 2.93 -10.44
C LEU A 115 7.70 4.34 -10.59
N HIS A 116 6.84 4.54 -11.58
CA HIS A 116 6.14 5.81 -11.77
C HIS A 116 5.24 6.16 -10.57
N ASP A 117 4.45 5.20 -10.10
CA ASP A 117 3.56 5.42 -8.97
C ASP A 117 4.32 5.61 -7.66
N ALA A 118 5.44 4.90 -7.46
CA ALA A 118 6.34 5.10 -6.32
C ALA A 118 6.90 6.54 -6.28
N CYS A 119 7.20 7.12 -7.46
CA CYS A 119 7.65 8.51 -7.55
C CYS A 119 6.56 9.52 -7.20
N GLU A 120 5.34 9.30 -7.67
CA GLU A 120 4.20 10.13 -7.25
C GLU A 120 3.89 9.93 -5.75
N ASP A 121 4.13 8.76 -5.16
CA ASP A 121 4.01 8.55 -3.70
C ASP A 121 5.05 9.33 -2.92
N LEU A 122 6.30 9.35 -3.37
CA LEU A 122 7.36 10.15 -2.74
C LEU A 122 7.05 11.65 -2.80
N LYS A 123 6.45 12.12 -3.88
CA LYS A 123 5.98 13.50 -4.03
C LYS A 123 4.78 13.81 -3.13
N ASP A 124 3.86 12.85 -2.96
CA ASP A 124 2.74 12.95 -2.04
C ASP A 124 3.21 12.98 -0.56
N MET A 125 4.25 12.21 -0.22
CA MET A 125 4.91 12.24 1.09
C MET A 125 5.67 13.56 1.32
N ASP A 126 6.28 14.11 0.27
CA ASP A 126 6.90 15.44 0.30
C ASP A 126 5.87 16.54 0.57
N GLU A 127 4.71 16.47 -0.10
CA GLU A 127 3.58 17.37 0.14
C GLU A 127 3.07 17.24 1.58
N LEU A 128 2.92 16.01 2.09
CA LEU A 128 2.50 15.76 3.47
C LEU A 128 3.52 16.29 4.49
N SER A 129 4.81 16.10 4.24
CA SER A 129 5.89 16.57 5.12
C SER A 129 5.87 18.10 5.26
N LYS A 130 5.67 18.83 4.15
CA LYS A 130 5.48 20.29 4.17
C LYS A 130 4.24 20.72 4.95
N LEU A 131 3.16 19.94 4.88
CA LEU A 131 1.93 20.26 5.62
C LEU A 131 2.12 20.12 7.14
N VAL A 132 3.00 19.24 7.59
CA VAL A 132 3.31 19.00 9.01
C VAL A 132 4.50 19.83 9.50
N GLY A 133 5.22 20.49 8.60
CA GLY A 133 6.34 21.38 8.92
C GLY A 133 7.70 20.67 8.98
N PHE A 134 7.83 19.50 8.34
CA PHE A 134 9.11 18.81 8.17
C PHE A 134 9.80 19.26 6.88
N ASP A 135 11.14 19.26 6.91
CA ASP A 135 11.96 19.54 5.74
C ASP A 135 11.93 18.38 4.73
N SER A 136 11.65 18.76 3.50
CA SER A 136 11.55 17.89 2.33
C SER A 136 12.91 17.37 1.86
N ASN A 137 13.15 16.05 1.92
CA ASN A 137 14.38 15.43 1.40
C ASN A 137 14.29 15.11 -0.10
N LYS A 138 14.23 16.16 -0.94
CA LYS A 138 14.10 16.04 -2.41
C LYS A 138 15.24 15.27 -3.08
N ASN A 139 16.43 15.24 -2.47
CA ASN A 139 17.60 14.55 -3.02
C ASN A 139 17.40 13.04 -3.06
N GLN A 140 16.71 12.45 -2.09
CA GLN A 140 16.41 11.02 -2.11
C GLN A 140 15.32 10.68 -3.12
N THR A 141 14.29 11.52 -3.27
CA THR A 141 13.24 11.33 -4.27
C THR A 141 13.80 11.29 -5.69
N ASN A 142 14.66 12.24 -6.06
CA ASN A 142 15.26 12.29 -7.41
C ASN A 142 16.17 11.09 -7.69
N LYS A 143 16.88 10.58 -6.67
CA LYS A 143 17.72 9.39 -6.80
C LYS A 143 16.90 8.13 -7.09
N ILE A 144 15.76 7.98 -6.42
CA ILE A 144 14.87 6.82 -6.58
C ILE A 144 14.16 6.89 -7.94
N CYS A 145 13.71 8.09 -8.33
CA CYS A 145 12.98 8.31 -9.57
C CYS A 145 13.83 8.34 -10.83
N GLY A 146 15.16 8.46 -10.68
CA GLY A 146 16.12 8.37 -11.78
C GLY A 146 16.67 6.97 -12.02
N MET A 147 16.13 5.93 -11.38
CA MET A 147 16.59 4.55 -11.63
C MET A 147 16.11 4.07 -13.01
N GLU A 148 17.05 3.63 -13.84
CA GLU A 148 16.72 2.95 -15.10
C GLU A 148 16.26 1.51 -14.84
N ILE A 149 15.19 1.15 -15.53
CA ILE A 149 14.63 -0.21 -15.47
C ILE A 149 15.42 -1.07 -16.46
N PRO A 150 15.97 -2.22 -16.04
CA PRO A 150 16.72 -3.08 -16.94
C PRO A 150 15.83 -3.54 -18.11
N GLN A 151 16.24 -3.17 -19.31
CA GLN A 151 15.73 -3.75 -20.56
C GLN A 151 16.46 -5.09 -20.74
N GLN A 152 15.75 -6.21 -20.75
CA GLN A 152 16.39 -7.50 -21.03
C GLN A 152 16.94 -7.51 -22.46
N SER A 153 18.24 -7.83 -22.60
CA SER A 153 18.94 -8.12 -23.85
C SER A 153 18.66 -9.53 -24.35
#